data_AF-A0A7K3DLY9-F1
#
_entry.id   AF-A0A7K3DLY9-F1
#
_cell.length_a   1.000
_cell.length_b   1.000
_cell.length_c   1.000
_cell.angle_alpha   90.00
_cell.angle_beta   90.00
_cell.angle_gamma   90.00
#
_symmetry.space_group_name_H-M   'P 1'
#
loop_
_entity.id
_entity.type
_entity.pdbx_description
1 polymer ?
#
loop_
_entity_poly.entity_id
_entity_poly.type
_entity_poly.pdbx_seq_one_letter_code
_entity_poly.pdbx_strand_id
1 'polypeptide(L)'
;PAPPVAPEPPAPPVVPAPEPPAPPVAPEASPAPVAPPVPPVGPAPTLTEITHVGDGPPTYDPEPTALPAADPGALDDLVADTVLDGAHYGTSTLRAASVRGDSARYRGEPRRDSLLTARFGSGSSALILVAMATGARATPGAHRAAAE
;
A
#
# COMPACT_ATOMS: atom_id res chain seq x y z
N PRO A 1 -64.68 -32.00 76.50
CA PRO A 1 -64.25 -32.36 75.13
C PRO A 1 -64.64 -31.26 74.11
N ALA A 2 -63.63 -30.52 73.64
CA ALA A 2 -63.49 -29.94 72.30
C ALA A 2 -62.02 -29.43 72.21
N PRO A 3 -61.27 -29.74 71.14
CA PRO A 3 -59.85 -29.42 71.04
C PRO A 3 -59.61 -27.92 70.78
N PRO A 4 -58.40 -27.40 71.09
CA PRO A 4 -58.10 -25.98 71.00
C PRO A 4 -58.11 -25.49 69.55
N VAL A 5 -58.74 -24.32 69.32
CA VAL A 5 -58.71 -23.59 68.06
C VAL A 5 -57.31 -22.99 67.89
N ALA A 6 -56.61 -23.41 66.82
CA ALA A 6 -55.30 -22.89 66.47
C ALA A 6 -55.39 -21.41 66.06
N PRO A 7 -54.45 -20.55 66.47
CA PRO A 7 -54.41 -19.17 66.03
C PRO A 7 -54.02 -19.08 64.55
N GLU A 8 -54.72 -18.19 63.84
CA GLU A 8 -54.55 -17.86 62.42
C GLU A 8 -53.14 -17.31 62.16
N PRO A 9 -52.46 -17.75 61.08
CA PRO A 9 -51.10 -17.30 60.79
C PRO A 9 -51.08 -15.81 60.38
N PRO A 10 -50.03 -15.05 60.78
CA PRO A 10 -49.92 -13.64 60.45
C PRO A 10 -49.72 -13.43 58.94
N ALA A 11 -50.34 -12.37 58.41
CA ALA A 11 -50.20 -11.97 57.01
C ALA A 11 -48.73 -11.68 56.64
N PRO A 12 -48.30 -12.01 55.41
CA PRO A 12 -46.93 -11.75 54.96
C PRO A 12 -46.67 -10.24 54.84
N PRO A 13 -45.42 -9.79 55.07
CA PRO A 13 -45.07 -8.39 54.98
C PRO A 13 -45.16 -7.90 53.53
N VAL A 14 -45.73 -6.70 53.34
CA VAL A 14 -45.75 -5.98 52.06
C VAL A 14 -44.33 -5.49 51.76
N VAL A 15 -43.71 -6.04 50.72
CA VAL A 15 -42.40 -5.58 50.24
C VAL A 15 -42.62 -4.34 49.36
N PRO A 16 -41.94 -3.20 49.60
CA PRO A 16 -42.03 -2.06 48.71
C PRO A 16 -41.38 -2.38 47.36
N ALA A 17 -42.02 -1.96 46.28
CA ALA A 17 -41.51 -2.13 44.91
C ALA A 17 -40.19 -1.33 44.72
N PRO A 18 -39.24 -1.83 43.90
CA PRO A 18 -38.00 -1.13 43.65
C PRO A 18 -38.25 0.14 42.81
N GLU A 19 -37.57 1.22 43.17
CA GLU A 19 -37.58 2.48 42.44
C GLU A 19 -36.85 2.31 41.09
N PRO A 20 -37.36 2.89 39.99
CA PRO A 20 -36.72 2.76 38.68
C PRO A 20 -35.34 3.45 38.66
N PRO A 21 -34.36 2.90 37.92
CA PRO A 21 -33.02 3.48 37.86
C PRO A 21 -33.06 4.85 37.16
N ALA A 22 -32.23 5.78 37.65
CA ALA A 22 -32.02 7.08 37.01
C ALA A 22 -31.48 6.92 35.57
N PRO A 23 -31.83 7.84 34.65
CA PRO A 23 -31.30 7.78 33.29
C PRO A 23 -29.78 7.98 33.28
N PRO A 24 -29.05 7.36 32.33
CA PRO A 24 -27.61 7.53 32.23
C PRO A 24 -27.28 8.97 31.84
N VAL A 25 -26.33 9.57 32.56
CA VAL A 25 -25.74 10.86 32.19
C VAL A 25 -24.92 10.64 30.92
N ALA A 26 -25.21 11.38 29.85
CA ALA A 26 -24.44 11.32 28.62
C ALA A 26 -22.98 11.75 28.89
N PRO A 27 -21.97 11.09 28.29
CA PRO A 27 -20.59 11.55 28.41
C PRO A 27 -20.47 12.93 27.76
N GLU A 28 -19.91 13.90 28.47
CA GLU A 28 -19.49 15.16 27.85
C GLU A 28 -18.51 14.85 26.72
N ALA A 29 -18.79 15.40 25.54
CA ALA A 29 -17.93 15.28 24.38
C ALA A 29 -16.57 15.91 24.69
N SER A 30 -15.55 15.08 24.84
CA SER A 30 -14.17 15.54 24.99
C SER A 30 -13.79 16.38 23.75
N PRO A 31 -13.19 17.57 23.91
CA PRO A 31 -12.82 18.41 22.76
C PRO A 31 -11.87 17.64 21.85
N ALA A 32 -12.15 17.68 20.55
CA ALA A 32 -11.32 17.02 19.53
C ALA A 32 -9.88 17.57 19.59
N PRO A 33 -8.85 16.72 19.45
CA PRO A 33 -7.48 17.18 19.40
C PRO A 33 -7.30 18.10 18.20
N VAL A 34 -6.83 19.33 18.47
CA VAL A 34 -6.48 20.30 17.44
C VAL A 34 -5.27 19.75 16.68
N ALA A 35 -5.45 19.47 15.39
CA ALA A 35 -4.35 19.04 14.54
C ALA A 35 -3.30 20.16 14.47
N PRO A 36 -1.98 19.84 14.57
CA PRO A 36 -0.95 20.84 14.39
C PRO A 36 -1.04 21.43 12.97
N PRO A 37 -0.69 22.71 12.79
CA PRO A 37 -0.71 23.35 11.48
C PRO A 37 0.21 22.59 10.52
N VAL A 38 -0.34 22.17 9.37
CA VAL A 38 0.44 21.58 8.28
C VAL A 38 1.41 22.65 7.78
N PRO A 39 2.74 22.40 7.78
CA PRO A 39 3.68 23.36 7.24
C PRO A 39 3.34 23.61 5.76
N PRO A 40 3.49 24.84 5.25
CA PRO A 40 3.22 25.12 3.85
C PRO A 40 4.08 24.20 2.99
N VAL A 41 3.43 23.43 2.11
CA VAL A 41 4.10 22.65 1.08
C VAL A 41 4.84 23.67 0.21
N GLY A 42 6.17 23.68 0.30
CA GLY A 42 6.98 24.49 -0.61
C GLY A 42 6.64 24.16 -2.06
N PRO A 43 6.84 25.09 -3.01
CA PRO A 43 6.56 24.82 -4.42
C PRO A 43 7.29 23.53 -4.81
N ALA A 44 6.53 22.59 -5.38
CA ALA A 44 7.11 21.37 -5.94
C ALA A 44 8.21 21.80 -6.93
N PRO A 45 9.38 21.13 -6.94
CA PRO A 45 10.37 21.41 -7.96
C PRO A 45 9.71 21.28 -9.33
N THR A 46 9.74 22.35 -10.13
CA THR A 46 9.34 22.28 -11.53
C THR A 46 10.33 21.35 -12.22
N LEU A 47 9.91 20.12 -12.47
CA LEU A 47 10.68 19.19 -13.27
C LEU A 47 10.66 19.71 -14.71
N THR A 48 11.82 20.05 -15.25
CA THR A 48 11.96 20.27 -16.68
C THR A 48 11.57 18.97 -17.38
N GLU A 49 10.51 19.00 -18.19
CA GLU A 49 10.14 17.84 -19.00
C GLU A 49 11.21 17.62 -20.07
N ILE A 50 12.07 16.62 -19.85
CA ILE A 50 12.94 16.10 -20.90
C ILE A 50 12.05 15.29 -21.84
N THR A 51 11.74 15.84 -23.02
CA THR A 51 10.83 15.20 -23.98
C THR A 51 11.48 14.04 -24.73
N HIS A 52 12.81 14.09 -24.92
CA HIS A 52 13.59 13.02 -25.55
C HIS A 52 15.08 13.14 -25.17
N VAL A 53 15.83 12.07 -25.38
CA VAL A 53 17.28 12.01 -25.18
C VAL A 53 17.97 12.03 -26.54
N GLY A 54 18.93 12.93 -26.76
CA GLY A 54 19.70 13.06 -28.00
C GLY A 54 19.46 14.39 -28.73
N ASP A 55 19.90 14.48 -29.99
CA ASP A 55 19.92 15.72 -30.79
C ASP A 55 18.58 16.06 -31.48
N GLY A 56 17.59 15.17 -31.42
CA GLY A 56 16.30 15.39 -32.08
C GLY A 56 15.22 14.40 -31.65
N PRO A 57 13.94 14.75 -31.89
CA PRO A 57 12.80 13.96 -31.45
C PRO A 57 12.82 12.56 -32.08
N PRO A 58 12.36 11.52 -31.36
CA PRO A 58 12.26 10.17 -31.89
C PRO A 58 11.36 10.11 -33.12
N THR A 59 11.59 9.12 -34.00
CA THR A 59 10.77 8.90 -35.21
C THR A 59 9.41 8.26 -34.92
N TYR A 60 9.04 8.14 -33.64
CA TYR A 60 7.83 7.51 -33.15
C TYR A 60 7.21 8.39 -32.05
N ASP A 61 5.88 8.34 -31.90
CA ASP A 61 5.17 9.13 -30.89
C ASP A 61 5.52 8.68 -29.46
N PRO A 62 5.58 9.60 -28.47
CA PRO A 62 5.97 9.31 -27.09
C PRO A 62 4.88 8.59 -26.25
N GLU A 63 3.73 8.27 -26.84
CA GLU A 63 2.58 7.66 -26.15
C GLU A 63 2.68 6.12 -26.01
N PRO A 64 2.00 5.52 -25.01
CA PRO A 64 1.92 4.07 -24.87
C PRO A 64 1.32 3.43 -26.13
N THR A 65 2.16 2.68 -26.85
CA THR A 65 1.86 2.26 -28.23
C THR A 65 1.42 0.80 -28.32
N ALA A 66 2.30 -0.15 -28.02
CA ALA A 66 2.02 -1.58 -28.17
C ALA A 66 2.27 -2.38 -26.88
N LEU A 67 1.35 -3.30 -26.58
CA LEU A 67 1.59 -4.35 -25.60
C LEU A 67 2.49 -5.44 -26.22
N PRO A 68 3.38 -6.06 -25.44
CA PRO A 68 4.10 -7.24 -25.90
C PRO A 68 3.13 -8.36 -26.26
N ALA A 69 3.47 -9.13 -27.29
CA ALA A 69 2.75 -10.34 -27.62
C ALA A 69 2.86 -11.33 -26.43
N ALA A 70 1.71 -11.85 -25.99
CA ALA A 70 1.61 -12.81 -24.90
C ALA A 70 1.22 -14.18 -25.44
N ASP A 71 1.87 -15.23 -24.92
CA ASP A 71 1.43 -16.61 -25.08
C ASP A 71 0.51 -16.96 -23.90
N PRO A 72 -0.76 -17.37 -24.13
CA PRO A 72 -1.67 -17.75 -23.05
C PRO A 72 -1.18 -18.95 -22.24
N GLY A 73 -0.28 -19.78 -22.78
CA GLY A 73 0.35 -20.90 -22.08
C GLY A 73 1.52 -20.51 -21.17
N ALA A 74 2.02 -19.28 -21.26
CA ALA A 74 3.23 -18.81 -20.58
C ALA A 74 2.99 -17.48 -19.85
N LEU A 75 1.94 -17.41 -19.03
CA LEU A 75 1.57 -16.18 -18.31
C LEU A 75 2.60 -15.77 -17.26
N ASP A 76 3.40 -16.71 -16.77
CA ASP A 76 4.51 -16.51 -15.85
C ASP A 76 5.70 -15.76 -16.48
N ASP A 77 5.79 -15.74 -17.81
CA ASP A 77 6.80 -14.97 -18.55
C ASP A 77 6.43 -13.50 -18.77
N LEU A 78 5.22 -13.09 -18.37
CA LEU A 78 4.77 -11.71 -18.59
C LEU A 78 5.54 -10.73 -17.69
N VAL A 79 6.24 -9.81 -18.35
CA VAL A 79 6.93 -8.72 -17.67
C VAL A 79 6.04 -7.48 -17.65
N ALA A 80 5.81 -6.92 -16.46
CA ALA A 80 5.09 -5.66 -16.31
C ALA A 80 5.74 -4.53 -17.15
N ASP A 81 4.96 -3.55 -17.62
CA ASP A 81 5.52 -2.38 -18.30
C ASP A 81 6.39 -1.54 -17.33
N THR A 82 5.96 -1.47 -16.07
CA THR A 82 6.61 -0.71 -15.00
C THR A 82 6.70 -1.54 -13.72
N VAL A 83 7.85 -1.54 -13.04
CA VAL A 83 7.97 -1.94 -11.62
C VAL A 83 8.19 -0.69 -10.79
N LEU A 84 7.54 -0.65 -9.65
CA LEU A 84 7.80 0.33 -8.60
C LEU A 84 8.11 -0.43 -7.32
N ASP A 85 9.13 0.02 -6.60
CA ASP A 85 9.47 -0.45 -5.27
C ASP A 85 9.83 0.75 -4.38
N GLY A 86 9.69 0.60 -3.08
CA GLY A 86 10.01 1.65 -2.14
C GLY A 86 9.94 1.22 -0.69
N ALA A 87 10.74 1.90 0.12
CA ALA A 87 10.81 1.64 1.55
C ALA A 87 11.30 2.88 2.29
N HIS A 88 10.97 2.95 3.58
CA HIS A 88 11.44 4.00 4.47
C HIS A 88 12.30 3.38 5.58
N TYR A 89 13.50 3.93 5.77
CA TYR A 89 14.49 3.46 6.73
C TYR A 89 15.07 4.63 7.52
N GLY A 90 14.58 4.83 8.74
CA GLY A 90 15.00 5.93 9.59
C GLY A 90 14.74 7.27 8.93
N THR A 91 15.78 7.98 8.52
CA THR A 91 15.69 9.26 7.82
C THR A 91 15.75 9.14 6.29
N SER A 92 15.95 7.93 5.75
CA SER A 92 16.12 7.68 4.32
C SER A 92 14.87 7.07 3.70
N THR A 93 14.56 7.48 2.47
CA THR A 93 13.48 6.88 1.67
C THR A 93 14.07 6.31 0.38
N LEU A 94 13.89 5.01 0.16
CA LEU A 94 14.17 4.36 -1.11
C LEU A 94 12.92 4.46 -2.00
N ARG A 95 13.13 4.88 -3.24
CA ARG A 95 12.15 4.78 -4.34
C ARG A 95 12.90 4.23 -5.53
N ALA A 96 12.46 3.10 -6.06
CA ALA A 96 13.04 2.47 -7.22
C ALA A 96 11.95 2.26 -8.27
N ALA A 97 12.30 2.48 -9.53
CA ALA A 97 11.40 2.30 -10.65
C ALA A 97 12.17 1.70 -11.82
N SER A 98 11.54 0.76 -12.51
CA SER A 98 12.00 0.25 -13.80
C SER A 98 10.87 0.39 -14.80
N VAL A 99 11.08 1.18 -15.85
CA VAL A 99 10.04 1.59 -16.81
C VAL A 99 10.47 1.14 -18.19
N ARG A 100 9.54 0.54 -18.95
CA ARG A 100 9.80 0.20 -20.34
C ARG A 100 10.08 1.46 -21.17
N GLY A 101 11.23 1.46 -21.86
CA GLY A 101 11.60 2.56 -22.75
C GLY A 101 10.60 2.76 -23.91
N ASP A 102 10.52 4.00 -24.37
CA ASP A 102 9.73 4.46 -25.52
C ASP A 102 9.93 3.59 -26.78
N SER A 103 11.17 3.26 -27.14
CA SER A 103 11.49 2.45 -28.32
C SER A 103 10.99 1.01 -28.19
N ALA A 104 11.00 0.46 -26.97
CA ALA A 104 10.46 -0.86 -26.69
C ALA A 104 8.92 -0.82 -26.70
N ARG A 105 8.29 0.24 -26.18
CA ARG A 105 6.83 0.46 -26.28
C ARG A 105 6.37 0.56 -27.72
N TYR A 106 7.08 1.32 -28.55
CA TYR A 106 6.80 1.47 -29.96
C TYR A 106 6.90 0.13 -30.71
N ARG A 107 7.93 -0.67 -30.43
CA ARG A 107 8.13 -1.98 -31.05
C ARG A 107 7.30 -3.12 -30.43
N GLY A 108 6.54 -2.87 -29.37
CA GLY A 108 5.87 -3.93 -28.61
C GLY A 108 6.86 -4.93 -27.99
N GLU A 109 8.09 -4.51 -27.69
CA GLU A 109 9.07 -5.34 -27.00
C GLU A 109 8.75 -5.35 -25.48
N PRO A 110 8.98 -6.46 -24.77
CA PRO A 110 8.87 -6.49 -23.31
C PRO A 110 9.96 -5.63 -22.65
N ARG A 111 9.73 -5.22 -21.40
CA ARG A 111 10.77 -4.58 -20.58
C ARG A 111 11.92 -5.58 -20.40
N ARG A 112 13.16 -5.14 -20.65
CA ARG A 112 14.37 -5.99 -20.56
C ARG A 112 15.08 -5.88 -19.21
N ASP A 113 14.65 -4.93 -18.39
CA ASP A 113 15.30 -4.64 -17.13
C ASP A 113 14.62 -5.40 -15.99
N SER A 114 15.46 -5.97 -15.14
CA SER A 114 15.10 -6.55 -13.86
C SER A 114 15.59 -5.64 -12.74
N LEU A 115 14.74 -5.44 -11.73
CA LEU A 115 15.01 -4.61 -10.55
C LEU A 115 14.66 -5.44 -9.32
N LEU A 116 15.59 -5.57 -8.39
CA LEU A 116 15.40 -6.22 -7.11
C LEU A 116 15.81 -5.26 -6.00
N THR A 117 14.95 -5.09 -5.00
CA THR A 117 15.35 -4.52 -3.72
C THR A 117 15.21 -5.58 -2.62
N ALA A 118 16.17 -5.60 -1.71
CA ALA A 118 16.18 -6.51 -0.58
C ALA A 118 16.73 -5.81 0.67
N ARG A 119 16.23 -6.23 1.82
CA ARG A 119 16.75 -5.83 3.12
C ARG A 119 17.35 -7.03 3.83
N PHE A 120 18.58 -6.87 4.30
CA PHE A 120 19.25 -7.82 5.19
C PHE A 120 19.34 -7.25 6.60
N GLY A 121 18.98 -8.05 7.60
CA GLY A 121 18.99 -7.63 9.00
C GLY A 121 17.81 -6.69 9.38
N SER A 122 17.93 -6.07 10.55
CA SER A 122 16.90 -5.25 11.19
C SER A 122 17.51 -4.11 12.01
N GLY A 123 16.72 -3.07 12.28
CA GLY A 123 17.17 -1.94 13.10
C GLY A 123 18.18 -1.05 12.37
N SER A 124 19.06 -0.40 13.12
CA SER A 124 20.02 0.59 12.60
C SER A 124 21.18 0.00 11.80
N SER A 125 21.41 -1.32 11.89
CA SER A 125 22.45 -2.03 11.13
C SER A 125 21.92 -2.75 9.90
N ALA A 126 20.64 -2.56 9.54
CA ALA A 126 20.08 -3.18 8.35
C ALA A 126 20.79 -2.69 7.08
N LEU A 127 21.03 -3.61 6.16
CA LEU A 127 21.61 -3.34 4.85
C LEU A 127 20.53 -3.42 3.78
N ILE A 128 20.53 -2.45 2.87
CA ILE A 128 19.63 -2.42 1.72
C ILE A 128 20.46 -2.72 0.46
N LEU A 129 20.08 -3.76 -0.27
CA LEU A 129 20.61 -4.08 -1.59
C LEU A 129 19.59 -3.61 -2.63
N VAL A 130 20.07 -2.88 -3.62
CA VAL A 130 19.35 -2.59 -4.85
C VAL A 130 20.19 -3.12 -5.99
N ALA A 131 19.64 -4.08 -6.75
CA ALA A 131 20.29 -4.68 -7.90
C ALA A 131 19.45 -4.40 -9.15
N MET A 132 20.13 -4.05 -10.24
CA MET A 132 19.51 -3.87 -11.55
C MET A 132 20.33 -4.61 -12.61
N ALA A 133 19.62 -5.29 -13.50
CA ALA A 133 20.21 -5.98 -14.64
C ALA A 133 19.38 -5.65 -15.89
N THR A 134 20.04 -5.64 -17.05
CA THR A 134 19.38 -5.37 -18.34
C THR A 134 19.73 -6.47 -19.34
N GLY A 135 18.71 -7.03 -19.96
CA GLY A 135 18.87 -8.04 -20.99
C GLY A 135 19.47 -7.46 -22.27
N ALA A 136 20.31 -8.23 -22.95
CA ALA A 136 20.89 -7.86 -24.24
C ALA A 136 19.80 -7.47 -25.25
N ARG A 137 20.07 -6.39 -26.01
CA ARG A 137 19.15 -5.88 -27.04
C ARG A 137 18.90 -6.94 -28.12
N ALA A 138 17.67 -6.97 -28.63
CA ALA A 138 17.25 -7.84 -29.73
C ALA A 138 17.49 -9.36 -29.52
N THR A 139 17.75 -9.79 -28.29
CA THR A 139 17.90 -11.21 -27.94
C THR A 139 16.57 -11.72 -27.36
N PRO A 140 15.90 -12.70 -28.01
CA PRO A 140 14.69 -13.30 -27.45
C PRO A 140 14.93 -13.83 -26.04
N GLY A 141 14.00 -13.58 -25.13
CA GLY A 141 14.12 -14.05 -23.73
C GLY A 141 15.15 -13.33 -22.87
N ALA A 142 15.84 -12.29 -23.37
CA ALA A 142 16.88 -11.60 -22.59
C ALA A 142 16.37 -10.95 -21.28
N HIS A 143 15.08 -10.65 -21.20
CA HIS A 143 14.44 -10.20 -19.96
C HIS A 143 14.48 -11.28 -18.86
N ARG A 144 14.41 -12.56 -19.22
CA ARG A 144 14.55 -13.69 -18.28
C ARG A 144 15.97 -13.82 -17.78
N ALA A 145 16.94 -13.75 -18.69
CA ALA A 145 18.36 -13.77 -18.34
C ALA A 145 18.75 -12.61 -17.40
N ALA A 146 18.06 -11.47 -17.48
CA ALA A 146 18.26 -10.37 -16.53
C ALA A 146 17.60 -10.63 -15.16
N ALA A 147 16.62 -11.53 -15.08
CA ALA A 147 15.90 -11.86 -13.86
C ALA A 147 16.49 -13.05 -13.08
N GLU A 148 17.38 -13.83 -13.70
CA GLU A 148 18.11 -14.97 -13.10
C GLU A 148 19.40 -14.53 -12.40
#